data_AF-A0A3A0A6S2-F1
#
_entry.id   AF-A0A3A0A6S2-F1
#
_cell.length_a   1.000
_cell.length_b   1.000
_cell.length_c   1.000
_cell.angle_alpha   90.00
_cell.angle_beta   90.00
_cell.angle_gamma   90.00
#
_symmetry.space_group_name_H-M   'P 1'
#
loop_
_entity.id
_entity.type
_entity.pdbx_description
1 polymer ?
#
loop_
_entity_poly.entity_id
_entity_poly.type
_entity_poly.pdbx_seq_one_letter_code
_entity_poly.pdbx_strand_id
1 'polypeptide(L)'
;MATVESQPHELYQRIWSAIRRLRTGIRWKPGKDTSHLRTRIAYGHLPDTATLTQYEQIIRNIILDDSAAVYGYFWQQDVYPTVAGLHQGRRWLVMFSLDGVMETAFPPDDPDEYLADDRFRFLGKMQELMK
;
A
#
# COMPACT_ATOMS: atom_id res chain seq x y z
N MET A 1 16.75 12.53 -25.90
CA MET A 1 15.78 12.40 -24.79
C MET A 1 15.87 10.97 -24.29
N ALA A 2 16.48 10.75 -23.14
CA ALA A 2 16.58 9.42 -22.55
C ALA A 2 15.25 9.09 -21.86
N THR A 3 14.56 8.07 -22.35
CA THR A 3 13.47 7.40 -21.64
C THR A 3 14.06 6.78 -20.38
N VAL A 4 13.63 7.27 -19.21
CA VAL A 4 13.96 6.64 -17.92
C VAL A 4 13.07 5.41 -17.79
N GLU A 5 13.37 4.37 -18.57
CA GLU A 5 13.18 3.00 -18.11
C GLU A 5 14.20 2.84 -16.98
N SER A 6 13.82 3.17 -15.75
CA SER A 6 14.59 2.68 -14.60
C SER A 6 14.73 1.17 -14.80
N GLN A 7 15.95 0.70 -14.98
CA GLN A 7 16.25 -0.73 -15.08
C GLN A 7 15.47 -1.44 -13.97
N PRO A 8 14.80 -2.57 -14.22
CA PRO A 8 13.87 -3.18 -13.26
C PRO A 8 14.44 -3.23 -11.83
N HIS A 9 15.73 -3.52 -11.72
CA HIS A 9 16.49 -3.51 -10.46
C HIS A 9 16.43 -2.20 -9.65
N GLU A 10 16.57 -1.04 -10.28
CA GLU A 10 16.53 0.27 -9.61
C GLU A 10 15.12 0.57 -9.07
N LEU A 11 14.08 0.23 -9.84
CA LEU A 11 12.71 0.39 -9.37
C LEU A 11 12.44 -0.48 -8.14
N TYR A 12 12.85 -1.75 -8.16
CA TYR A 12 12.71 -2.63 -6.99
C TYR A 12 13.41 -2.06 -5.75
N GLN A 13 14.61 -1.51 -5.90
CA GLN A 13 15.33 -0.84 -4.80
C GLN A 13 14.56 0.35 -4.22
N ARG A 14 13.92 1.15 -5.06
CA ARG A 14 13.08 2.28 -4.62
C ARG A 14 11.84 1.79 -3.89
N ILE A 15 11.17 0.75 -4.40
CA ILE A 15 10.02 0.12 -3.73
C ILE A 15 10.42 -0.42 -2.35
N TRP A 16 11.55 -1.11 -2.22
CA TRP A 16 12.04 -1.60 -0.93
C TRP A 16 12.37 -0.47 0.03
N SER A 17 13.01 0.58 -0.46
CA SER A 17 13.30 1.77 0.35
C SER A 17 12.02 2.44 0.85
N ALA A 18 10.98 2.50 0.03
CA ALA A 18 9.67 3.02 0.42
C ALA A 18 9.00 2.15 1.50
N ILE A 19 9.01 0.82 1.35
CA ILE A 19 8.49 -0.12 2.37
C ILE A 19 9.24 0.05 3.69
N ARG A 20 10.58 0.12 3.65
CA ARG A 20 11.41 0.34 4.84
C ARG A 20 11.06 1.63 5.54
N ARG A 21 10.91 2.73 4.81
CA ARG A 21 10.48 4.02 5.38
C ARG A 21 9.11 3.89 6.04
N LEU A 22 8.13 3.28 5.38
CA LEU A 22 6.80 3.09 5.92
C LEU A 22 6.79 2.23 7.20
N ARG A 23 7.67 1.21 7.29
CA ARG A 23 7.89 0.40 8.51
C ARG A 23 8.41 1.21 9.69
N THR A 24 9.20 2.27 9.44
CA THR A 24 9.70 3.15 10.51
C THR A 24 8.65 4.13 11.02
N GLY A 25 7.70 4.52 10.17
CA GLY A 25 6.62 5.42 10.54
C GLY A 25 5.70 5.72 9.37
N ILE A 26 4.39 5.78 9.66
CA ILE A 26 3.38 6.14 8.68
C ILE A 26 3.39 7.66 8.50
N ARG A 27 3.46 8.10 7.24
CA ARG A 27 3.42 9.52 6.88
C ARG A 27 2.37 9.72 5.80
N TRP A 28 1.42 10.61 6.07
CA TRP A 28 0.40 11.00 5.12
C TRP A 28 0.74 12.35 4.50
N LYS A 29 0.20 12.59 3.30
CA LYS A 29 0.05 13.96 2.81
C LYS A 29 -0.87 14.73 3.77
N PRO A 30 -0.67 16.04 3.97
CA PRO A 30 -1.48 16.83 4.90
C PRO A 30 -2.99 16.63 4.71
N GLY A 31 -3.69 16.27 5.79
CA GLY A 31 -5.14 16.07 5.82
C GLY A 31 -5.66 14.79 5.15
N LYS A 32 -4.81 13.99 4.50
CA LYS A 32 -5.24 12.76 3.82
C LYS A 32 -5.50 11.62 4.80
N ASP A 33 -4.76 11.56 5.90
CA ASP A 33 -5.01 10.67 7.03
C ASP A 33 -6.48 10.65 7.47
N THR A 34 -6.98 11.82 7.87
CA THR A 34 -8.34 12.01 8.40
C THR A 34 -9.41 11.84 7.32
N SER A 35 -9.15 12.32 6.10
CA SER A 35 -10.05 12.14 4.95
C SER A 35 -10.23 10.66 4.60
N HIS A 36 -9.13 9.88 4.55
CA HIS A 36 -9.19 8.45 4.27
C HIS A 36 -9.86 7.67 5.41
N LEU A 37 -9.56 7.99 6.68
CA LEU A 37 -10.25 7.41 7.84
C LEU A 37 -11.77 7.61 7.74
N ARG A 38 -12.22 8.84 7.53
CA ARG A 38 -13.66 9.16 7.38
C ARG A 38 -14.30 8.37 6.25
N THR A 39 -13.60 8.25 5.12
CA THR A 39 -14.08 7.45 3.98
C THR A 39 -14.20 5.97 4.34
N ARG A 40 -13.25 5.41 5.10
CA ARG A 40 -13.31 4.01 5.54
C ARG A 40 -14.48 3.78 6.50
N ILE A 41 -14.76 4.72 7.40
CA ILE A 41 -15.93 4.68 8.28
C ILE A 41 -17.23 4.77 7.46
N ALA A 42 -17.33 5.74 6.54
CA ALA A 42 -18.53 5.96 5.74
C ALA A 42 -18.91 4.76 4.88
N TYR A 43 -17.93 3.99 4.40
CA TYR A 43 -18.16 2.75 3.66
C TYR A 43 -18.28 1.50 4.54
N GLY A 44 -18.32 1.64 5.87
CA GLY A 44 -18.43 0.51 6.80
C GLY A 44 -17.20 -0.42 6.80
N HIS A 45 -16.05 0.07 6.31
CA HIS A 45 -14.79 -0.67 6.40
C HIS A 45 -14.21 -0.66 7.80
N LEU A 46 -14.58 0.35 8.59
CA LEU A 46 -14.19 0.52 9.98
C LEU A 46 -15.42 0.94 10.80
N PRO A 47 -15.46 0.64 12.11
CA PRO A 47 -16.53 1.13 12.99
C PRO A 47 -16.54 2.67 13.06
N ASP A 48 -17.68 3.25 13.38
CA ASP A 48 -17.87 4.69 13.54
C ASP A 48 -16.99 5.32 14.64
N THR A 49 -16.62 4.53 15.64
CA THR A 49 -15.68 4.92 16.71
C THR A 49 -14.21 4.77 16.33
N ALA A 50 -13.88 4.38 15.10
CA ALA A 50 -12.49 4.14 14.70
C ALA A 50 -11.65 5.42 14.76
N THR A 51 -10.47 5.30 15.33
CA THR A 51 -9.49 6.40 15.44
C THR A 51 -8.41 6.29 14.36
N LEU A 52 -7.69 7.39 14.12
CA LEU A 52 -6.55 7.39 13.20
C LEU A 52 -5.49 6.38 13.65
N THR A 53 -5.20 6.30 14.95
CA THR A 53 -4.24 5.34 15.51
C THR A 53 -4.64 3.89 15.19
N GLN A 54 -5.91 3.54 15.31
CA GLN A 54 -6.39 2.19 14.97
C GLN A 54 -6.26 1.91 13.48
N TYR A 55 -6.62 2.87 12.63
CA TYR A 55 -6.47 2.74 11.18
C TYR A 55 -5.00 2.58 10.77
N GLU A 56 -4.10 3.37 11.36
CA GLU A 56 -2.66 3.25 11.15
C GLU A 56 -2.09 1.94 11.69
N GLN A 57 -2.65 1.40 12.78
CA GLN A 57 -2.26 0.08 13.27
C GLN A 57 -2.61 -1.03 12.28
N ILE A 58 -3.75 -0.94 11.58
CA ILE A 58 -4.13 -1.89 10.51
C ILE A 58 -3.07 -1.87 9.41
N ILE A 59 -2.75 -0.67 8.92
CA ILE A 59 -1.73 -0.47 7.89
C ILE A 59 -0.39 -1.03 8.35
N ARG A 60 0.03 -0.73 9.58
CA ARG A 60 1.30 -1.21 10.15
C ARG A 60 1.35 -2.73 10.21
N ASN A 61 0.27 -3.37 10.64
CA ASN A 61 0.18 -4.83 10.71
C ASN A 61 0.34 -5.46 9.32
N ILE A 62 -0.30 -4.90 8.29
CA ILE A 62 -0.19 -5.38 6.90
C ILE A 62 1.23 -5.21 6.37
N ILE A 63 1.88 -4.07 6.64
CA ILE A 63 3.23 -3.78 6.15
C ILE A 63 4.32 -4.63 6.85
N LEU A 64 4.04 -5.09 8.07
CA LEU A 64 4.92 -5.98 8.83
C LEU A 64 4.64 -7.46 8.60
N ASP A 65 3.53 -7.82 7.94
CA ASP A 65 3.20 -9.19 7.61
C ASP A 65 4.10 -9.71 6.49
N ASP A 66 4.94 -10.69 6.82
CA ASP A 66 5.88 -11.35 5.92
C ASP A 66 5.18 -12.14 4.80
N SER A 67 3.92 -12.54 5.00
CA SER A 67 3.12 -13.23 3.99
C SER A 67 2.41 -12.28 3.02
N ALA A 68 2.39 -10.97 3.30
CA ALA A 68 1.71 -9.98 2.48
C ALA A 68 2.29 -9.94 1.05
N ALA A 69 1.40 -9.84 0.07
CA ALA A 69 1.77 -9.74 -1.33
C ALA A 69 2.11 -8.28 -1.68
N VAL A 70 3.15 -8.08 -2.50
CA VAL A 70 3.59 -6.76 -2.93
C VAL A 70 3.38 -6.63 -4.43
N TYR A 71 2.79 -5.52 -4.83
CA TYR A 71 2.52 -5.15 -6.21
C TYR A 71 3.11 -3.77 -6.49
N GLY A 72 3.45 -3.52 -7.76
CA GLY A 72 3.61 -2.17 -8.29
C GLY A 72 2.35 -1.79 -9.06
N TYR A 73 1.69 -0.70 -8.70
CA TYR A 73 0.62 -0.11 -9.49
C TYR A 73 1.20 0.97 -10.41
N PHE A 74 1.14 0.75 -11.72
CA PHE A 74 1.71 1.63 -12.74
C PHE A 74 0.62 2.53 -13.30
N TRP A 75 0.71 3.83 -13.05
CA TRP A 75 -0.26 4.82 -13.51
C TRP A 75 0.46 5.99 -14.16
N GLN A 76 0.27 6.14 -15.48
CA GLN A 76 1.00 7.12 -16.28
C GLN A 76 2.52 6.95 -16.12
N GLN A 77 3.20 7.96 -15.59
CA GLN A 77 4.66 7.94 -15.33
C GLN A 77 5.01 7.59 -13.89
N ASP A 78 4.01 7.36 -13.03
CA ASP A 78 4.19 7.08 -11.61
C ASP A 78 4.04 5.59 -11.30
N VAL A 79 4.73 5.17 -10.23
CA VAL A 79 4.61 3.83 -9.65
C VAL A 79 4.24 3.96 -8.19
N TYR A 80 3.19 3.24 -7.80
CA TYR A 80 2.70 3.18 -6.44
C TYR A 80 2.88 1.76 -5.90
N PRO A 81 3.92 1.52 -5.07
CA PRO A 81 3.96 0.35 -4.22
C PRO A 81 2.61 0.08 -3.55
N THR A 82 2.13 -1.15 -3.68
CA THR A 82 0.89 -1.61 -3.08
C THR A 82 1.13 -2.90 -2.32
N VAL A 83 0.85 -2.92 -1.03
CA VAL A 83 0.95 -4.13 -0.21
C VAL A 83 -0.45 -4.63 0.09
N ALA A 84 -0.71 -5.88 -0.29
CA ALA A 84 -1.96 -6.58 -0.06
C ALA A 84 -1.79 -7.58 1.09
N GLY A 85 -2.51 -7.37 2.19
CA GLY A 85 -2.45 -8.23 3.37
C GLY A 85 -3.82 -8.43 4.00
N LEU A 86 -3.93 -9.38 4.92
CA LEU A 86 -5.19 -9.70 5.59
C LEU A 86 -5.34 -8.92 6.89
N HIS A 87 -6.53 -8.36 7.10
CA HIS A 87 -6.96 -7.82 8.38
C HIS A 87 -8.42 -8.21 8.63
N GLN A 88 -8.67 -8.91 9.74
CA GLN A 88 -10.01 -9.40 10.13
C GLN A 88 -10.73 -10.16 8.99
N GLY A 89 -10.00 -11.03 8.29
CA GLY A 89 -10.54 -11.84 7.18
C GLY A 89 -10.79 -11.09 5.88
N ARG A 90 -10.54 -9.76 5.82
CA ARG A 90 -10.63 -8.96 4.60
C ARG A 90 -9.23 -8.68 4.06
N ARG A 91 -9.05 -8.75 2.74
CA ARG A 91 -7.80 -8.30 2.10
C ARG A 91 -7.82 -6.78 1.99
N TRP A 92 -6.81 -6.15 2.57
CA TRP A 92 -6.58 -4.72 2.50
C TRP A 92 -5.42 -4.43 1.56
N LEU A 93 -5.55 -3.34 0.81
CA LEU A 93 -4.51 -2.78 -0.04
C LEU A 93 -3.96 -1.52 0.64
N VAL A 94 -2.64 -1.43 0.76
CA VAL A 94 -1.91 -0.27 1.30
C VAL A 94 -1.07 0.30 0.18
N MET A 95 -1.46 1.47 -0.33
CA MET A 95 -0.80 2.13 -1.46
C MET A 95 -0.04 3.38 -0.99
N PHE A 96 1.19 3.53 -1.45
CA PHE A 96 2.08 4.64 -1.09
C PHE A 96 2.99 5.01 -2.24
N SER A 97 3.60 6.20 -2.19
CA SER A 97 4.58 6.65 -3.17
C SER A 97 5.93 5.97 -2.99
N LEU A 98 6.82 6.09 -3.98
CA LEU A 98 8.22 5.63 -3.87
C LEU A 98 9.03 6.36 -2.78
N ASP A 99 8.50 7.42 -2.18
CA ASP A 99 9.10 8.06 -1.01
C ASP A 99 8.63 7.49 0.34
N GLY A 100 7.70 6.53 0.32
CA GLY A 100 7.07 5.97 1.51
C GLY A 100 6.05 6.92 2.14
N VAL A 101 5.36 7.73 1.34
CA VAL A 101 4.24 8.57 1.77
C VAL A 101 2.93 7.89 1.38
N MET A 102 2.02 7.74 2.32
CA MET A 102 0.72 7.10 2.12
C MET A 102 -0.12 7.84 1.08
N GLU A 103 -0.69 7.08 0.15
CA GLU A 103 -1.70 7.57 -0.79
C GLU A 103 -3.11 7.14 -0.36
N THR A 104 -3.28 5.85 0.01
CA THR A 104 -4.55 5.30 0.52
C THR A 104 -4.33 3.93 1.16
N ALA A 105 -5.26 3.49 2.01
CA ALA A 105 -5.38 2.10 2.40
C ALA A 105 -6.86 1.70 2.56
N PHE A 106 -7.25 0.55 2.01
CA PHE A 106 -8.64 0.10 2.06
C PHE A 106 -8.80 -1.38 1.71
N PRO A 107 -9.88 -2.02 2.17
CA PRO A 107 -10.32 -3.30 1.65
C PRO A 107 -11.25 -3.07 0.44
N PRO A 108 -10.87 -3.45 -0.79
CA PRO A 108 -11.84 -3.51 -1.89
C PRO A 108 -12.92 -4.57 -1.62
N ASP A 109 -14.06 -4.44 -2.30
CA ASP A 109 -15.16 -5.40 -2.19
C ASP A 109 -14.79 -6.76 -2.81
N ASP A 110 -14.20 -6.74 -4.01
CA ASP A 110 -13.55 -7.90 -4.63
C ASP A 110 -12.05 -7.61 -4.83
N PRO A 111 -11.18 -8.11 -3.93
CA PRO A 111 -9.75 -7.90 -4.03
C PRO A 111 -9.09 -8.59 -5.22
N ASP A 112 -9.62 -9.73 -5.67
CA ASP A 112 -9.02 -10.49 -6.76
C ASP A 112 -9.33 -9.83 -8.10
N GLU A 113 -10.57 -9.36 -8.31
CA GLU A 113 -10.94 -8.52 -9.46
C GLU A 113 -10.15 -7.20 -9.46
N TYR A 114 -10.04 -6.53 -8.31
CA TYR A 114 -9.31 -5.26 -8.22
C TYR A 114 -7.83 -5.39 -8.60
N LEU A 115 -7.18 -6.48 -8.18
CA LEU A 115 -5.77 -6.75 -8.47
C LEU A 115 -5.54 -7.40 -9.84
N ALA A 116 -6.59 -7.81 -10.54
CA ALA A 116 -6.52 -8.37 -11.89
C ALA A 116 -6.31 -7.28 -12.97
N ASP A 117 -6.41 -6.00 -12.62
CA ASP A 117 -6.09 -4.90 -13.51
C ASP A 117 -4.60 -4.94 -13.92
N ASP A 118 -4.32 -4.87 -15.22
CA ASP A 118 -2.98 -4.99 -15.81
C ASP A 118 -1.96 -3.94 -15.30
N ARG A 119 -2.45 -2.86 -14.69
CA ARG A 119 -1.61 -1.85 -14.03
C ARG A 119 -1.01 -2.37 -12.74
N PHE A 120 -1.60 -3.38 -12.11
CA PHE A 120 -0.99 -4.08 -10.97
C PHE A 120 -0.07 -5.19 -11.48
N ARG A 121 1.22 -5.07 -11.15
CA ARG A 121 2.19 -6.14 -11.39
C ARG A 121 2.63 -6.74 -10.08
N PHE A 122 2.42 -8.04 -9.90
CA PHE A 122 2.90 -8.76 -8.73
C PHE A 122 4.44 -8.79 -8.72
N LEU A 123 5.03 -8.43 -7.58
CA LEU A 123 6.47 -8.31 -7.41
C LEU A 123 7.05 -9.40 -6.50
N GLY A 124 6.21 -10.06 -5.71
CA GLY A 124 6.62 -11.07 -4.73
C GLY A 124 5.94 -10.89 -3.38
N LYS A 125 6.23 -11.78 -2.44
CA LYS A 125 5.81 -11.64 -1.04
C LYS A 125 6.77 -10.77 -0.26
N MET A 126 6.28 -10.16 0.82
CA MET A 126 7.07 -9.32 1.71
C MET A 126 8.35 -10.03 2.18
N GLN A 127 8.25 -11.29 2.63
CA GLN A 127 9.40 -12.10 3.04
C GLN A 127 10.41 -12.43 1.93
N GLU A 128 9.99 -12.44 0.67
CA GLU A 128 10.88 -12.70 -0.47
C GLU A 128 11.67 -11.44 -0.81
N LEU A 129 11.02 -10.29 -0.63
CA LEU A 129 11.52 -8.97 -0.99
C LEU A 129 12.37 -8.31 0.10
N MET A 130 12.24 -8.74 1.36
CA MET A 130 12.93 -8.13 2.51
C MET A 130 14.16 -8.92 3.00
N LYS A 131 14.64 -9.89 2.21
CA LYS A 131 15.87 -10.65 2.50
C LYS A 131 17.14 -9.82 2.36
#